data_AF-F0WAB1-F1
#
_entry.id   AF-F0WAB1-F1
#
_cell.length_a   1.000
_cell.length_b   1.000
_cell.length_c   1.000
_cell.angle_alpha   90.00
_cell.angle_beta   90.00
_cell.angle_gamma   90.00
#
_symmetry.space_group_name_H-M   'P 1'
#
loop_
_entity.id
_entity.type
_entity.pdbx_description
1 polymer ?
#
loop_
_entity_poly.entity_id
_entity_poly.type
_entity_poly.pdbx_seq_one_letter_code
_entity_poly.pdbx_strand_id
1 'polypeptide(L)'
;MGPTKEFTFPEYFDFPPFFTIQPVRATREKQLGLWKQLILDYHHAKEVSIFNPQTSPVFENSKISRKMKSEGRTTIIEFLIQCGNAMWEDISQTRCRVMWKKPTEWAVELYDFVKDRGMLGEIYTVYELYAGEETLGSQFHGMEPWILRDALKILEQHGKAMLIFGATCQEDGVKFIAVD
;
A
#
# COMPACT_ATOMS: atom_id res chain seq x y z
N MET A 1 8.81 13.59 -18.49
CA MET A 1 7.53 13.08 -17.98
C MET A 1 7.07 12.02 -18.96
N GLY A 2 7.12 10.75 -18.57
CA GLY A 2 6.58 9.67 -19.41
C GLY A 2 5.06 9.82 -19.57
N PRO A 3 4.43 9.18 -20.57
CA PRO A 3 2.99 9.20 -20.70
C PRO A 3 2.39 8.61 -19.42
N THR A 4 1.60 9.39 -18.69
CA THR A 4 0.78 8.87 -17.60
C THR A 4 -0.15 7.83 -18.21
N LYS A 5 0.01 6.55 -17.84
CA LYS A 5 -0.95 5.52 -18.25
C LYS A 5 -2.35 6.01 -17.88
N GLU A 6 -3.22 6.10 -18.88
CA GLU A 6 -4.63 6.36 -18.63
C GLU A 6 -5.19 5.17 -17.86
N PHE A 7 -5.76 5.44 -16.69
CA PHE A 7 -6.38 4.41 -15.88
C PHE A 7 -7.78 4.17 -16.44
N THR A 8 -8.09 2.92 -16.77
CA THR A 8 -9.42 2.55 -17.26
C THR A 8 -10.28 2.11 -16.07
N PHE A 9 -11.36 2.85 -15.82
CA PHE A 9 -12.31 2.49 -14.79
C PHE A 9 -13.09 1.22 -15.17
N PRO A 10 -13.37 0.32 -14.21
CA PRO A 10 -14.09 -0.92 -14.46
C PRO A 10 -15.58 -0.67 -14.73
N GLU A 11 -16.26 -1.61 -15.38
CA GLU A 11 -17.67 -1.46 -15.79
C GLU A 11 -18.63 -1.13 -14.64
N TYR A 12 -18.40 -1.72 -13.46
CA TYR A 12 -19.23 -1.45 -12.27
C TYR A 12 -19.12 0.01 -11.78
N PHE A 13 -18.11 0.76 -12.21
CA PHE A 13 -17.97 2.18 -11.94
C PHE A 13 -19.07 3.02 -12.62
N ASP A 14 -19.71 2.51 -13.67
CA ASP A 14 -20.85 3.16 -14.33
C ASP A 14 -22.20 2.71 -13.75
N PHE A 15 -22.21 1.93 -12.66
CA PHE A 15 -23.43 1.48 -11.99
C PHE A 15 -23.85 2.48 -10.88
N PRO A 16 -24.96 3.23 -11.02
CA PRO A 16 -25.30 4.30 -10.08
C PRO A 16 -25.40 3.88 -8.59
N PRO A 17 -25.93 2.70 -8.23
CA PRO A 17 -25.95 2.23 -6.84
C PRO A 17 -24.57 2.02 -6.23
N PHE A 18 -23.51 1.87 -7.04
CA PHE A 18 -22.13 1.68 -6.54
C PHE A 18 -21.63 2.87 -5.70
N PHE A 19 -22.14 4.09 -5.96
CA PHE A 19 -21.82 5.33 -5.24
C PHE A 19 -22.69 5.58 -3.99
N THR A 20 -23.39 4.57 -3.50
CA THR A 20 -24.16 4.64 -2.25
C THR A 20 -23.92 3.37 -1.44
N ILE A 21 -23.49 3.52 -0.19
CA ILE A 21 -23.23 2.36 0.69
C ILE A 21 -24.49 1.51 0.80
N GLN A 22 -24.36 0.23 0.46
CA GLN A 22 -25.51 -0.66 0.38
C GLN A 22 -26.00 -1.03 1.79
N PRO A 23 -27.32 -1.04 2.04
CA PRO A 23 -27.87 -1.33 3.37
C PRO A 23 -27.78 -2.83 3.72
N VAL A 24 -27.86 -3.69 2.70
CA VAL A 24 -27.78 -5.14 2.87
C VAL A 24 -26.33 -5.54 3.09
N ARG A 25 -26.04 -6.21 4.22
CA ARG A 25 -24.67 -6.58 4.64
C ARG A 25 -23.88 -7.31 3.55
N ALA A 26 -24.43 -8.39 2.99
CA ALA A 26 -23.73 -9.18 1.96
C ALA A 26 -23.41 -8.36 0.71
N THR A 27 -24.33 -7.47 0.30
CA THR A 27 -24.12 -6.56 -0.83
C THR A 27 -23.07 -5.49 -0.51
N ARG A 28 -23.10 -4.96 0.72
CA ARG A 28 -22.11 -3.99 1.21
C ARG A 28 -20.71 -4.59 1.26
N GLU A 29 -20.56 -5.81 1.75
CA GLU A 29 -19.26 -6.50 1.79
C GLU A 29 -18.66 -6.65 0.38
N LYS A 30 -19.48 -7.07 -0.60
CA LYS A 30 -19.05 -7.12 -2.01
C LYS A 30 -18.69 -5.75 -2.55
N GLN A 31 -19.53 -4.74 -2.29
CA GLN A 31 -19.30 -3.36 -2.71
C GLN A 31 -17.99 -2.80 -2.16
N LEU A 32 -17.71 -2.99 -0.87
CA LEU A 32 -16.48 -2.54 -0.22
C LEU A 32 -15.25 -3.26 -0.80
N GLY A 33 -15.37 -4.55 -1.13
CA GLY A 33 -14.34 -5.29 -1.86
C GLY A 33 -14.01 -4.68 -3.23
N LEU A 34 -15.04 -4.31 -4.01
CA LEU A 34 -14.87 -3.66 -5.31
C LEU A 34 -14.28 -2.25 -5.19
N TRP A 35 -14.66 -1.48 -4.17
CA TRP A 35 -14.06 -0.18 -3.88
C TRP A 35 -12.60 -0.29 -3.49
N LYS A 36 -12.25 -1.27 -2.65
CA LYS A 36 -10.86 -1.56 -2.30
C LYS A 36 -10.05 -1.83 -3.57
N GLN A 37 -10.49 -2.78 -4.39
CA GLN A 37 -9.78 -3.14 -5.62
C GLN A 37 -9.58 -1.92 -6.54
N LEU A 38 -10.66 -1.17 -6.78
CA LEU A 38 -10.61 0.05 -7.61
C LEU A 38 -9.58 1.07 -7.10
N ILE A 39 -9.57 1.34 -5.79
CA ILE A 39 -8.63 2.31 -5.20
C ILE A 39 -7.19 1.81 -5.33
N LEU A 40 -6.93 0.52 -5.06
CA LEU A 40 -5.59 -0.04 -5.19
C LEU A 40 -5.08 0.02 -6.64
N ASP A 41 -5.91 -0.38 -7.60
CA ASP A 41 -5.55 -0.36 -9.02
C ASP A 41 -5.33 1.07 -9.52
N TYR A 42 -6.17 2.02 -9.10
CA TYR A 42 -6.04 3.42 -9.46
C TYR A 42 -4.71 4.02 -8.95
N HIS A 43 -4.39 3.78 -7.68
CA HIS A 43 -3.16 4.31 -7.07
C HIS A 43 -1.90 3.65 -7.63
N HIS A 44 -1.94 2.34 -7.86
CA HIS A 44 -0.85 1.61 -8.48
C HIS A 44 -0.58 2.10 -9.92
N ALA A 45 -1.63 2.26 -10.74
CA ALA A 45 -1.49 2.74 -12.11
C ALA A 45 -1.01 4.19 -12.22
N LYS A 46 -1.25 5.01 -11.19
CA LYS A 46 -0.81 6.41 -11.13
C LYS A 46 0.53 6.60 -10.43
N GLU A 47 1.08 5.56 -9.81
CA GLU A 47 2.31 5.63 -9.00
C GLU A 47 2.23 6.70 -7.89
N VAL A 48 1.05 6.83 -7.26
CA VAL A 48 0.82 7.77 -6.14
C VAL A 48 0.31 7.00 -4.93
N SER A 49 0.94 7.17 -3.77
CA SER A 49 0.50 6.54 -2.52
C SER A 49 -0.39 7.44 -1.67
N ILE A 50 -0.26 8.76 -1.78
CA ILE A 50 -1.06 9.72 -0.99
C ILE A 50 -2.49 9.80 -1.53
N PHE A 51 -3.46 9.63 -0.63
CA PHE A 51 -4.87 9.71 -0.93
C PHE A 51 -5.59 10.69 0.00
N ASN A 52 -6.28 11.66 -0.59
CA ASN A 52 -7.25 12.49 0.11
C ASN A 52 -8.66 12.00 -0.26
N PRO A 53 -9.39 11.34 0.66
CA PRO A 53 -10.70 10.79 0.37
C PRO A 53 -11.71 11.85 -0.04
N GLN A 54 -11.64 13.07 0.48
CA GLN A 54 -12.64 14.11 0.26
C GLN A 54 -12.47 14.85 -1.07
N THR A 55 -11.28 14.81 -1.66
CA THR A 55 -11.00 15.48 -2.95
C THR A 55 -10.68 14.52 -4.09
N SER A 56 -10.50 13.23 -3.81
CA SER A 56 -10.11 12.26 -4.84
C SER A 56 -11.18 12.07 -5.92
N PRO A 57 -10.79 12.08 -7.21
CA PRO A 57 -11.71 11.81 -8.31
C PRO A 57 -12.20 10.36 -8.35
N VAL A 58 -11.53 9.41 -7.65
CA VAL A 58 -11.95 8.00 -7.63
C VAL A 58 -13.38 7.82 -7.09
N PHE A 59 -13.88 8.78 -6.32
CA PHE A 59 -15.22 8.76 -5.74
C PHE A 59 -16.25 9.53 -6.55
N GLU A 60 -15.91 9.94 -7.77
CA GLU A 60 -16.73 10.80 -8.63
C GLU A 60 -16.80 10.24 -10.05
N ASN A 61 -18.02 10.07 -10.56
CA ASN A 61 -18.26 9.68 -11.93
C ASN A 61 -19.22 10.69 -12.58
N SER A 62 -18.65 11.59 -13.37
CA SER A 62 -19.38 12.63 -14.10
C SER A 62 -20.26 12.06 -15.22
N LYS A 63 -19.85 10.94 -15.85
CA LYS A 63 -20.61 10.27 -16.93
C LYS A 63 -22.02 9.88 -16.49
N ILE A 64 -22.17 9.42 -15.25
CA ILE A 64 -23.46 9.01 -14.68
C ILE A 64 -24.00 10.00 -13.64
N SER A 65 -23.37 11.17 -13.48
CA SER A 65 -23.73 12.17 -12.47
C SER A 65 -23.83 11.58 -11.05
N ARG A 66 -22.78 10.88 -10.61
CA ARG A 66 -22.71 10.29 -9.28
C ARG A 66 -21.43 10.67 -8.55
N LYS A 67 -21.57 10.84 -7.24
CA LYS A 67 -20.48 11.16 -6.30
C LYS A 67 -20.77 10.47 -4.97
N MET A 68 -19.78 9.75 -4.43
CA MET A 68 -19.90 9.16 -3.10
C MET A 68 -19.95 10.26 -2.05
N LYS A 69 -20.90 10.19 -1.12
CA LYS A 69 -21.02 11.12 0.01
C LYS A 69 -19.85 10.94 0.99
N SER A 70 -19.52 11.98 1.76
CA SER A 70 -18.40 11.97 2.70
C SER A 70 -18.43 10.80 3.69
N GLU A 71 -19.60 10.47 4.25
CA GLU A 71 -19.77 9.30 5.13
C GLU A 71 -19.37 7.99 4.44
N GLY A 72 -19.83 7.77 3.20
CA GLY A 72 -19.48 6.57 2.44
C GLY A 72 -18.00 6.51 2.07
N ARG A 73 -17.37 7.67 1.80
CA ARG A 73 -15.92 7.77 1.57
C ARG A 73 -15.15 7.35 2.82
N THR A 74 -15.56 7.82 4.00
CA THR A 74 -14.98 7.44 5.29
C THR A 74 -15.11 5.93 5.53
N THR A 75 -16.32 5.36 5.35
CA THR A 75 -16.55 3.92 5.50
C THR A 75 -15.64 3.08 4.59
N ILE A 76 -15.44 3.50 3.35
CA ILE A 76 -14.54 2.80 2.42
C ILE A 76 -13.10 2.85 2.92
N ILE A 77 -12.63 3.99 3.42
CA ILE A 77 -11.25 4.13 3.87
C ILE A 77 -10.99 3.37 5.17
N GLU A 78 -11.93 3.40 6.10
CA GLU A 78 -11.89 2.55 7.29
C GLU A 78 -11.78 1.07 6.91
N PHE A 79 -12.52 0.63 5.88
CA PHE A 79 -12.43 -0.73 5.36
C PHE A 79 -11.05 -1.04 4.72
N LEU A 80 -10.46 -0.10 3.98
CA LEU A 80 -9.08 -0.27 3.46
C LEU A 80 -8.06 -0.41 4.60
N ILE A 81 -8.18 0.42 5.64
CA ILE A 81 -7.31 0.36 6.82
C ILE A 81 -7.46 -0.97 7.54
N GLN A 82 -8.70 -1.43 7.76
CA GLN A 82 -8.97 -2.74 8.36
C GLN A 82 -8.37 -3.90 7.54
N CYS A 83 -8.32 -3.77 6.21
CA CYS A 83 -7.67 -4.75 5.34
C CYS A 83 -6.13 -4.69 5.36
N GLY A 84 -5.54 -3.68 6.01
CA GLY A 84 -4.10 -3.39 6.00
C GLY A 84 -3.61 -2.71 4.72
N ASN A 85 -4.53 -2.16 3.92
CA ASN A 85 -4.25 -1.56 2.61
C ASN A 85 -4.21 -0.02 2.65
N ALA A 86 -4.49 0.60 3.79
CA ALA A 86 -4.28 2.03 3.98
C ALA A 86 -3.88 2.37 5.42
N MET A 87 -3.32 3.55 5.64
CA MET A 87 -3.04 4.13 6.95
C MET A 87 -3.21 5.65 6.93
N TRP A 88 -3.78 6.24 7.99
CA TRP A 88 -3.87 7.69 8.11
C TRP A 88 -2.48 8.33 8.29
N GLU A 89 -2.24 9.46 7.63
CA GLU A 89 -1.02 10.26 7.80
C GLU A 89 -1.14 11.29 8.93
N ASP A 90 -2.37 11.63 9.29
CA ASP A 90 -2.66 12.70 10.25
C ASP A 90 -3.78 12.30 11.22
N ILE A 91 -3.69 12.84 12.44
CA ILE A 91 -4.66 12.60 13.52
C ILE A 91 -6.07 13.07 13.11
N SER A 92 -6.13 14.11 12.27
CA SER A 92 -7.37 14.66 11.72
C SER A 92 -7.99 13.81 10.60
N GLN A 93 -7.37 12.69 10.23
CA GLN A 93 -7.86 11.73 9.22
C GLN A 93 -8.22 12.38 7.87
N THR A 94 -7.38 13.32 7.42
CA THR A 94 -7.60 14.04 6.15
C THR A 94 -6.92 13.37 4.97
N ARG A 95 -5.75 12.78 5.19
CA ARG A 95 -4.95 12.08 4.18
C ARG A 95 -4.53 10.72 4.70
N CYS A 96 -4.54 9.73 3.81
CA CYS A 96 -4.01 8.41 4.10
C CYS A 96 -3.02 7.99 3.02
N ARG A 97 -2.14 7.06 3.37
CA ARG A 97 -1.30 6.33 2.43
C ARG A 97 -2.02 5.07 2.02
N VAL A 98 -2.17 4.86 0.72
CA VAL A 98 -2.72 3.65 0.12
C VAL A 98 -1.58 2.73 -0.27
N MET A 99 -1.71 1.46 0.09
CA MET A 99 -0.73 0.40 -0.14
C MET A 99 -1.35 -0.66 -1.06
N TRP A 100 -0.95 -0.65 -2.33
CA TRP A 100 -1.37 -1.65 -3.32
C TRP A 100 -0.87 -3.05 -2.95
N LYS A 101 0.27 -3.12 -2.29
CA LYS A 101 0.82 -4.31 -1.65
C LYS A 101 1.17 -3.99 -0.20
N LYS A 102 0.76 -4.88 0.71
CA LYS A 102 0.86 -4.64 2.15
C LYS A 102 2.28 -4.82 2.65
N PRO A 103 2.67 -4.17 3.76
CA PRO A 103 3.96 -4.41 4.41
C PRO A 103 4.19 -5.89 4.77
N THR A 104 3.14 -6.65 5.12
CA THR A 104 3.24 -8.09 5.38
C THR A 104 3.59 -8.91 4.15
N GLU A 105 3.09 -8.52 2.98
CA GLU A 105 3.39 -9.18 1.71
C GLU A 105 4.80 -8.81 1.23
N TRP A 106 5.20 -7.55 1.43
CA TRP A 106 6.57 -7.11 1.21
C TRP A 106 7.58 -7.81 2.12
N ALA A 107 7.24 -8.04 3.39
CA ALA A 107 8.09 -8.76 4.32
C ALA A 107 8.42 -10.18 3.80
N VAL A 108 7.41 -10.89 3.27
CA VAL A 108 7.60 -12.21 2.68
C VAL A 108 8.54 -12.15 1.48
N GLU A 109 8.24 -11.30 0.49
CA GLU A 109 9.07 -11.19 -0.73
C GLU A 109 10.50 -10.75 -0.43
N LEU A 110 10.67 -9.80 0.50
CA LEU A 110 11.99 -9.32 0.92
C LEU A 110 12.80 -10.45 1.56
N TYR A 111 12.18 -11.23 2.45
CA TYR A 111 12.87 -12.33 3.11
C TYR A 111 13.24 -13.45 2.14
N ASP A 112 12.32 -13.81 1.24
CA ASP A 112 12.59 -14.80 0.19
C ASP A 112 13.73 -14.35 -0.71
N PHE A 113 13.75 -13.07 -1.11
CA PHE A 113 14.84 -12.48 -1.88
C PHE A 113 16.20 -12.57 -1.17
N VAL A 114 16.26 -12.14 0.10
CA VAL A 114 17.51 -12.16 0.89
C VAL A 114 18.02 -13.59 1.06
N LYS A 115 17.11 -14.55 1.27
CA LYS A 115 17.44 -15.98 1.36
C LYS A 115 18.02 -16.50 0.06
N ASP A 116 17.37 -16.24 -1.07
CA ASP A 116 17.77 -16.73 -2.39
C ASP A 116 19.10 -16.12 -2.87
N ARG A 117 19.41 -14.90 -2.43
CA ARG A 117 20.66 -14.19 -2.76
C ARG A 117 21.82 -14.49 -1.80
N GLY A 118 21.61 -15.32 -0.77
CA GLY A 118 22.66 -15.61 0.22
C GLY A 118 23.03 -14.41 1.09
N MET A 119 22.10 -13.47 1.26
CA MET A 119 22.28 -12.24 2.04
C MET A 119 21.97 -12.44 3.53
N LEU A 120 21.62 -13.66 3.97
CA LEU A 120 21.32 -13.95 5.36
C LEU A 120 22.60 -13.86 6.22
N GLY A 121 22.46 -13.31 7.43
CA GLY A 121 23.57 -13.18 8.39
C GLY A 121 24.36 -11.87 8.29
N GLU A 122 24.29 -11.20 7.14
CA GLU A 122 24.93 -9.90 6.90
C GLU A 122 24.03 -8.73 7.34
N ILE A 123 24.65 -7.55 7.51
CA ILE A 123 23.98 -6.30 7.84
C ILE A 123 23.88 -5.45 6.58
N TYR A 124 22.68 -4.93 6.31
CA TYR A 124 22.43 -3.98 5.23
C TYR A 124 21.75 -2.74 5.79
N THR A 125 22.00 -1.59 5.19
CA THR A 125 21.23 -0.37 5.44
C THR A 125 19.89 -0.44 4.72
N VAL A 126 18.88 0.28 5.23
CA VAL A 126 17.61 0.47 4.54
C VAL A 126 17.84 1.06 3.14
N TYR A 127 18.80 1.99 2.99
CA TYR A 127 19.19 2.54 1.69
C TYR A 127 19.61 1.47 0.67
N GLU A 128 20.52 0.55 1.04
CA GLU A 128 20.98 -0.51 0.15
C GLU A 128 19.84 -1.42 -0.32
N LEU A 129 18.81 -1.62 0.52
CA LEU A 129 17.69 -2.48 0.16
C LEU A 129 16.76 -1.88 -0.90
N TYR A 130 16.43 -0.58 -0.83
CA TYR A 130 15.55 0.02 -1.84
C TYR A 130 16.29 0.73 -2.98
N ALA A 131 17.58 1.03 -2.84
CA ALA A 131 18.34 1.81 -3.84
C ALA A 131 19.70 1.21 -4.22
N GLY A 132 20.15 0.12 -3.58
CA GLY A 132 21.42 -0.53 -3.87
C GLY A 132 21.41 -1.35 -5.17
N GLU A 133 22.59 -1.62 -5.70
CA GLU A 133 22.76 -2.39 -6.94
C GLU A 133 22.31 -3.86 -6.77
N GLU A 134 22.52 -4.44 -5.59
CA GLU A 134 22.13 -5.83 -5.27
C GLU A 134 20.64 -6.08 -5.42
N THR A 135 19.80 -5.05 -5.29
CA THR A 135 18.33 -5.18 -5.35
C THR A 135 17.75 -4.76 -6.70
N LEU A 136 18.59 -4.41 -7.67
CA LEU A 136 18.14 -4.06 -9.03
C LEU A 136 17.29 -5.20 -9.63
N GLY A 137 16.13 -4.82 -10.14
CA GLY A 137 15.15 -5.75 -10.73
C GLY A 137 14.20 -6.42 -9.72
N SER A 138 14.37 -6.19 -8.41
CA SER A 138 13.35 -6.57 -7.43
C SER A 138 12.15 -5.60 -7.50
N GLN A 139 10.98 -6.04 -7.02
CA GLN A 139 9.80 -5.17 -6.98
C GLN A 139 9.87 -4.08 -5.90
N PHE A 140 10.75 -4.24 -4.92
CA PHE A 140 10.95 -3.29 -3.83
C PHE A 140 12.07 -2.27 -4.10
N HIS A 141 12.82 -2.43 -5.19
CA HIS A 141 13.75 -1.40 -5.65
C HIS A 141 12.98 -0.14 -6.06
N GLY A 142 13.39 1.01 -5.54
CA GLY A 142 12.71 2.29 -5.71
C GLY A 142 11.44 2.48 -4.88
N MET A 143 11.10 1.53 -3.99
CA MET A 143 9.92 1.69 -3.13
C MET A 143 10.12 2.81 -2.10
N GLU A 144 9.01 3.37 -1.60
CA GLU A 144 9.10 4.37 -0.54
C GLU A 144 9.70 3.76 0.76
N PRO A 145 10.72 4.39 1.38
CA PRO A 145 11.43 3.81 2.52
C PRO A 145 10.55 3.46 3.72
N TRP A 146 9.45 4.19 3.92
CA TRP A 146 8.53 3.93 5.04
C TRP A 146 7.85 2.55 4.92
N ILE A 147 7.49 2.11 3.71
CA ILE A 147 6.86 0.80 3.48
C ILE A 147 7.87 -0.31 3.75
N LEU A 148 9.09 -0.14 3.26
CA LEU A 148 10.19 -1.07 3.51
C LEU A 148 10.43 -1.22 5.01
N ARG A 149 10.49 -0.11 5.76
CA ARG A 149 10.65 -0.15 7.22
C ARG A 149 9.53 -0.90 7.91
N ASP A 150 8.27 -0.71 7.50
CA ASP A 150 7.16 -1.45 8.10
C ASP A 150 7.23 -2.95 7.77
N ALA A 151 7.68 -3.33 6.57
CA ALA A 151 7.97 -4.72 6.22
C ALA A 151 9.10 -5.31 7.09
N LEU A 152 10.18 -4.54 7.33
CA LEU A 152 11.28 -4.96 8.18
C LEU A 152 10.87 -5.14 9.64
N LYS A 153 10.02 -4.26 10.19
CA LYS A 153 9.45 -4.43 11.55
C LYS A 153 8.66 -5.73 11.67
N ILE A 154 7.93 -6.11 10.61
CA ILE A 154 7.19 -7.38 10.58
C ILE A 154 8.16 -8.56 10.58
N LEU A 155 9.27 -8.48 9.84
CA LEU A 155 10.32 -9.51 9.88
C LEU A 155 10.97 -9.60 11.26
N GLU A 156 11.23 -8.46 11.91
CA GLU A 156 11.76 -8.42 13.27
C GLU A 156 10.81 -9.07 14.28
N GLN A 157 9.51 -8.76 14.21
CA GLN A 157 8.47 -9.39 15.04
C GLN A 157 8.41 -10.91 14.85
N HIS A 158 8.74 -11.40 13.65
CA HIS A 158 8.81 -12.82 13.35
C HIS A 158 10.19 -13.45 13.62
N GLY A 159 11.14 -12.71 14.22
CA GLY A 159 12.49 -13.20 14.50
C GLY A 159 13.36 -13.45 13.26
N LYS A 160 12.95 -12.92 12.11
CA LYS A 160 13.62 -13.06 10.81
C LYS A 160 14.59 -11.92 10.49
N ALA A 161 14.55 -10.85 11.27
CA ALA A 161 15.42 -9.70 11.12
C ALA A 161 15.68 -9.05 12.48
N MET A 162 16.69 -8.20 12.56
CA MET A 162 16.95 -7.32 13.68
C MET A 162 17.23 -5.91 13.14
N LEU A 163 16.42 -4.93 13.53
CA LEU A 163 16.61 -3.54 13.15
C LEU A 163 17.67 -2.89 14.03
N ILE A 164 18.52 -2.08 13.40
CA ILE A 164 19.60 -1.33 14.04
C ILE A 164 19.34 0.14 13.71
N PHE A 165 18.95 0.94 14.70
CA PHE A 165 18.59 2.34 14.46
C PHE A 165 19.83 3.22 14.23
N GLY A 166 19.87 3.90 13.08
CA GLY A 166 20.91 4.86 12.70
C GLY A 166 20.55 6.29 13.11
N ALA A 167 21.30 7.28 12.61
CA ALA A 167 20.97 8.69 12.88
C ALA A 167 19.77 9.17 12.05
N THR A 168 19.54 8.56 10.89
CA THR A 168 18.39 8.84 10.02
C THR A 168 17.65 7.56 9.64
N CYS A 169 16.43 7.71 9.14
CA CYS A 169 15.61 6.56 8.78
C CYS A 169 16.15 5.71 7.62
N GLN A 170 17.05 6.26 6.81
CA GLN A 170 17.73 5.59 5.70
C GLN A 170 19.02 4.90 6.15
N GLU A 171 19.63 5.41 7.22
CA GLU A 171 20.82 4.85 7.86
C GLU A 171 20.51 3.71 8.84
N ASP A 172 19.22 3.47 9.13
CA ASP A 172 18.82 2.28 9.87
C ASP A 172 19.39 1.04 9.16
N GLY A 173 20.10 0.22 9.93
CA GLY A 173 20.57 -1.08 9.51
C GLY A 173 19.53 -2.17 9.77
N VAL A 174 19.69 -3.29 9.09
CA VAL A 174 18.98 -4.53 9.34
C VAL A 174 19.94 -5.69 9.19
N LYS A 175 19.94 -6.57 10.19
CA LYS A 175 20.55 -7.89 10.09
C LYS A 175 19.46 -8.92 9.78
N PHE A 176 19.56 -9.63 8.66
CA PHE A 176 18.63 -10.72 8.37
C PHE A 176 19.08 -12.02 9.04
N ILE A 177 18.13 -12.73 9.63
CA ILE A 177 18.38 -13.91 10.44
C ILE A 177 17.89 -15.12 9.66
N ALA A 178 18.77 -16.11 9.49
CA ALA A 178 18.38 -17.42 9.01
C ALA A 178 17.47 -18.08 10.05
N VAL A 179 16.26 -18.45 9.65
CA VAL A 179 15.34 -19.21 10.47
C VAL A 179 15.24 -20.60 9.85
N ASP A 180 15.50 -21.62 10.67
CA ASP A 180 15.45 -23.04 10.30
C ASP A 180 14.03 -23.50 9.95
#